data_AF-A0A540KY09-F1
#
_entry.id   AF-A0A540KY09-F1
#
_cell.length_a   1.000
_cell.length_b   1.000
_cell.length_c   1.000
_cell.angle_alpha   90.00
_cell.angle_beta   90.00
_cell.angle_gamma   90.00
#
_symmetry.space_group_name_H-M   'P 1'
#
loop_
_entity.id
_entity.type
_entity.pdbx_description
1 polymer ?
#
loop_
_entity_poly.entity_id
_entity_poly.type
_entity_poly.pdbx_seq_one_letter_code
_entity_poly.pdbx_strand_id
1 'polypeptide(L)'
;MFNYEYIPKGGGSNDVYFPLPFLQETTDPFENNLYPFVFLSTDGNILIFTNNRSILLNPTTNKIVRELPVLDGGSRNHPASGMAALLPINLSDPNPKAILAEIIICGGANPRAGKLVEKGIFVTALQDCGRIDITDPKSTWQKEMMPTPRTMGDLLILPTGDILIVNGAKEGIAGWNFAQDPNLTPLLYRPDNPTTQRFTELKATTIPRMYGSTSMVLPDGKILVAGSNTNYYYNFTGVKYPTELRVEKFYPPYFDPLLISDRPTITSNYKGKMVKYKGYIVVEFKLKKAEVDQSDLKVTMYSPPFTTHGFSMGQRLDIGHKEVGKYGIGIFSGGGCGAAIGRDCSSGPMEMESAYVALICLQQRVPFIVIRAVSDLAGIGGADSNEADTFLTLASKNSVTAVLEFVKQLSASK
;
A
#
# COMPACT_ATOMS: atom_id res chain seq x y z
N MET A 1 9.07 -10.77 19.86
CA MET A 1 8.91 -9.65 20.83
C MET A 1 7.52 -9.07 20.57
N PHE A 2 6.69 -8.80 21.59
CA PHE A 2 5.28 -8.42 21.40
C PHE A 2 5.01 -6.99 21.91
N ASN A 3 5.51 -6.02 21.16
CA ASN A 3 5.52 -4.60 21.50
C ASN A 3 5.46 -3.73 20.23
N TYR A 4 5.37 -2.42 20.43
CA TYR A 4 5.63 -1.41 19.41
C TYR A 4 6.44 -0.25 20.00
N GLU A 5 6.93 0.62 19.14
CA GLU A 5 7.63 1.85 19.51
C GLU A 5 7.19 3.01 18.62
N TYR A 6 7.53 4.24 19.00
CA TYR A 6 7.40 5.40 18.11
C TYR A 6 8.79 5.79 17.62
N ILE A 7 8.97 5.82 16.30
CA ILE A 7 10.21 6.28 15.69
C ILE A 7 10.38 7.78 16.01
N PRO A 8 11.48 8.19 16.65
CA PRO A 8 11.71 9.59 17.02
C PRO A 8 11.96 10.46 15.79
N LYS A 9 11.88 11.79 15.95
CA LYS A 9 12.33 12.71 14.90
C LYS A 9 13.83 12.48 14.64
N GLY A 10 14.23 12.55 13.36
CA GLY A 10 15.52 12.04 12.88
C GLY A 10 16.74 12.53 13.68
N GLY A 11 17.60 11.59 14.08
CA GLY A 11 18.79 11.83 14.90
C GLY A 11 18.64 11.48 16.38
N GLY A 12 17.43 11.16 16.86
CA GLY A 12 17.22 10.57 18.19
C GLY A 12 17.17 9.03 18.17
N SER A 13 17.44 8.39 19.31
CA SER A 13 17.00 7.03 19.62
C SER A 13 15.70 7.08 20.45
N ASN A 14 14.95 5.98 20.47
CA ASN A 14 13.85 5.79 21.40
C ASN A 14 14.01 4.42 22.08
N ASP A 15 14.34 4.40 23.37
CA ASP A 15 14.46 3.16 24.15
C ASP A 15 13.13 2.76 24.82
N VAL A 16 12.03 3.47 24.52
CA VAL A 16 10.70 3.23 25.09
C VAL A 16 9.86 2.36 24.16
N TYR A 17 9.68 1.11 24.59
CA TYR A 17 8.81 0.14 23.95
C TYR A 17 7.51 -0.02 24.74
N PHE A 18 6.39 -0.13 24.04
CA PHE A 18 5.07 -0.31 24.60
C PHE A 18 4.61 -1.77 24.41
N PRO A 19 4.38 -2.54 25.49
CA PRO A 19 3.86 -3.89 25.38
C PRO A 19 2.52 -3.93 24.64
N LEU A 20 2.37 -4.88 23.71
CA LEU A 20 1.14 -5.08 22.95
C LEU A 20 0.78 -6.57 22.92
N PRO A 21 0.15 -7.10 24.00
CA PRO A 21 -0.26 -8.50 24.09
C PRO A 21 -1.12 -8.98 22.92
N PHE A 22 -1.88 -8.07 22.30
CA PHE A 22 -2.65 -8.32 21.07
C PHE A 22 -1.83 -8.98 19.96
N LEU A 23 -0.54 -8.66 19.80
CA LEU A 23 0.33 -9.33 18.82
C LEU A 23 0.55 -10.80 19.19
N GLN A 24 0.69 -11.13 20.47
CA GLN A 24 0.82 -12.51 20.93
C GLN A 24 -0.50 -13.28 20.79
N GLU A 25 -1.63 -12.63 21.10
CA GLU A 25 -2.97 -13.22 20.99
C GLU A 25 -3.41 -13.52 19.56
N THR A 26 -2.77 -12.92 18.55
CA THR A 26 -3.05 -13.17 17.12
C THR A 26 -2.00 -14.03 16.42
N THR A 27 -0.94 -14.42 17.13
CA THR A 27 -0.01 -15.46 16.66
C THR A 27 -0.71 -16.81 16.65
N ASP A 28 -0.56 -17.53 15.54
CA ASP A 28 -0.91 -18.94 15.42
C ASP A 28 0.36 -19.76 15.09
N PRO A 29 0.30 -21.10 15.00
CA PRO A 29 1.47 -21.94 14.75
C PRO A 29 2.19 -21.73 13.41
N PHE A 30 1.71 -20.83 12.53
CA PHE A 30 2.33 -20.47 11.25
C PHE A 30 2.60 -18.96 11.15
N GLU A 31 2.54 -18.24 12.27
CA GLU A 31 2.80 -16.80 12.39
C GLU A 31 2.03 -15.95 11.36
N ASN A 32 0.75 -16.26 11.12
CA ASN A 32 -0.14 -15.50 10.21
C ASN A 32 -0.47 -14.06 10.67
N ASN A 33 0.39 -13.42 11.48
CA ASN A 33 0.26 -12.06 11.97
C ASN A 33 1.46 -11.15 11.63
N LEU A 34 2.42 -11.63 10.83
CA LEU A 34 3.54 -10.83 10.32
C LEU A 34 3.04 -9.75 9.34
N TYR A 35 3.71 -8.60 9.30
CA TYR A 35 3.26 -7.39 8.58
C TYR A 35 1.81 -6.98 8.92
N PRO A 36 1.53 -6.50 10.16
CA PRO A 36 0.23 -5.96 10.55
C PRO A 36 -0.29 -4.88 9.59
N PHE A 37 -1.60 -4.83 9.35
CA PHE A 37 -2.18 -3.72 8.60
C PHE A 37 -2.47 -2.57 9.55
N VAL A 38 -1.81 -1.44 9.32
CA VAL A 38 -1.85 -0.27 10.21
C VAL A 38 -2.39 0.95 9.47
N PHE A 39 -3.45 1.57 10.01
CA PHE A 39 -4.09 2.74 9.43
C PHE A 39 -4.35 3.82 10.47
N LEU A 40 -4.06 5.08 10.12
CA LEU A 40 -4.42 6.24 10.95
C LEU A 40 -5.88 6.63 10.68
N SER A 41 -6.73 6.41 11.68
CA SER A 41 -8.13 6.82 11.71
C SER A 41 -8.25 8.35 11.76
N THR A 42 -9.39 8.87 11.32
CA THR A 42 -9.71 10.31 11.27
C THR A 42 -9.91 10.94 12.65
N ASP A 43 -10.19 10.13 13.68
CA ASP A 43 -10.27 10.52 15.09
C ASP A 43 -8.90 10.55 15.80
N GLY A 44 -7.81 10.23 15.10
CA GLY A 44 -6.45 10.19 15.63
C GLY A 44 -6.06 8.88 16.32
N ASN A 45 -6.95 7.88 16.35
CA ASN A 45 -6.60 6.53 16.78
C ASN A 45 -5.91 5.75 15.64
N ILE A 46 -5.14 4.72 15.98
CA ILE A 46 -4.45 3.85 15.04
C ILE A 46 -5.17 2.51 15.02
N LEU A 47 -5.65 2.09 13.85
CA LEU A 47 -6.06 0.70 13.65
C LEU A 47 -4.82 -0.17 13.53
N ILE A 48 -4.78 -1.29 14.26
CA ILE A 48 -3.83 -2.38 14.06
C ILE A 48 -4.66 -3.65 13.79
N PHE A 49 -4.55 -4.20 12.57
CA PHE A 49 -5.16 -5.47 12.19
C PHE A 49 -4.07 -6.55 12.09
N THR A 50 -4.29 -7.69 12.75
CA THR A 50 -3.37 -8.85 12.73
C THR A 50 -4.13 -10.17 12.65
N ASN A 51 -3.66 -11.06 11.78
CA ASN A 51 -4.26 -12.34 11.42
C ASN A 51 -5.70 -12.20 10.89
N ASN A 52 -6.67 -12.08 11.80
CA ASN A 52 -8.08 -11.88 11.52
C ASN A 52 -8.81 -10.96 12.53
N ARG A 53 -8.09 -10.38 13.50
CA ARG A 53 -8.60 -9.46 14.54
C ARG A 53 -8.08 -8.04 14.29
N SER A 54 -8.75 -7.03 14.84
CA SER A 54 -8.21 -5.67 14.86
C SER A 54 -8.62 -4.87 16.08
N ILE A 55 -7.73 -3.96 16.46
CA ILE A 55 -7.92 -3.01 17.55
C ILE A 55 -7.77 -1.57 17.04
N LEU A 56 -8.43 -0.63 17.71
CA LEU A 56 -8.04 0.77 17.71
C LEU A 56 -7.20 1.04 18.97
N LEU A 57 -5.99 1.55 18.75
CA LEU A 57 -5.06 2.03 19.77
C LEU A 57 -5.07 3.56 19.76
N ASN A 58 -5.17 4.20 20.93
CA ASN A 58 -4.93 5.62 21.06
C ASN A 58 -3.43 5.90 21.27
N PRO A 59 -2.71 6.53 20.31
CA PRO A 59 -1.26 6.63 20.38
C PRO A 59 -0.76 7.60 21.48
N THR A 60 -1.57 8.55 21.91
CA THR A 60 -1.20 9.51 22.97
C THR A 60 -1.24 8.86 24.36
N THR A 61 -2.16 7.93 24.58
CA THR A 61 -2.35 7.24 25.88
C THR A 61 -1.83 5.81 25.90
N ASN A 62 -1.46 5.26 24.74
CA ASN A 62 -1.01 3.88 24.53
C ASN A 62 -2.04 2.82 24.97
N LYS A 63 -3.33 3.16 24.96
CA LYS A 63 -4.44 2.29 25.35
C LYS A 63 -5.22 1.81 24.14
N ILE A 64 -5.64 0.54 24.17
CA ILE A 64 -6.66 0.01 23.27
C ILE A 64 -7.99 0.68 23.65
N VAL A 65 -8.62 1.38 22.69
CA VAL A 65 -9.91 2.06 22.90
C VAL A 65 -11.10 1.21 22.44
N ARG A 66 -10.87 0.30 21.49
CA ARG A 66 -11.89 -0.61 20.95
C ARG A 66 -11.23 -1.83 20.31
N GLU A 67 -11.78 -3.01 20.53
CA GLU A 67 -11.55 -4.16 19.64
C GLU A 67 -12.71 -4.23 18.64
N LEU A 68 -12.42 -4.47 17.37
CA LEU A 68 -13.42 -4.61 16.31
C LEU A 68 -13.84 -6.09 16.19
N PRO A 69 -15.01 -6.39 15.59
CA PRO A 69 -15.40 -7.77 15.33
C PRO A 69 -14.32 -8.55 14.56
N VAL A 70 -14.26 -9.87 14.76
CA VAL A 70 -13.35 -10.75 14.01
C VAL A 70 -13.75 -10.76 12.52
N LEU A 71 -12.79 -10.63 11.61
CA LEU A 71 -12.99 -10.85 10.18
C LEU A 71 -12.85 -12.34 9.88
N ASP A 72 -13.95 -13.07 9.84
CA ASP A 72 -13.97 -14.50 9.53
C ASP A 72 -13.57 -14.79 8.06
N GLY A 73 -13.37 -16.07 7.75
CA GLY A 73 -12.95 -16.57 6.43
C GLY A 73 -11.53 -17.18 6.46
N GLY A 74 -10.59 -16.51 7.13
CA GLY A 74 -9.23 -17.03 7.32
C GLY A 74 -8.24 -15.93 7.69
N SER A 75 -6.96 -16.21 7.47
CA SER A 75 -5.84 -15.32 7.81
C SER A 75 -5.60 -14.31 6.69
N ARG A 76 -5.32 -13.05 7.06
CA ARG A 76 -5.10 -11.95 6.11
C ARG A 76 -3.68 -11.38 6.15
N ASN A 77 -2.93 -11.52 7.24
CA ASN A 77 -1.55 -11.02 7.31
C ASN A 77 -0.54 -12.07 6.80
N HIS A 78 0.74 -11.72 6.68
CA HIS A 78 1.76 -12.63 6.17
C HIS A 78 1.91 -13.85 7.13
N PRO A 79 2.14 -15.08 6.62
CA PRO A 79 2.35 -15.43 5.20
C PRO A 79 1.07 -15.58 4.37
N ALA A 80 -0.11 -15.67 4.97
CA ALA A 80 -1.38 -15.71 4.21
C ALA A 80 -1.56 -14.53 3.25
N SER A 81 -1.01 -13.35 3.58
CA SER A 81 -0.73 -12.22 2.67
C SER A 81 -1.96 -11.81 1.83
N GLY A 82 -3.03 -11.44 2.51
CA GLY A 82 -4.09 -10.63 1.94
C GLY A 82 -3.64 -9.18 1.74
N MET A 83 -4.53 -8.37 1.21
CA MET A 83 -4.32 -6.96 0.91
C MET A 83 -5.19 -6.10 1.83
N ALA A 84 -4.76 -4.87 2.12
CA ALA A 84 -5.61 -3.88 2.78
C ALA A 84 -5.41 -2.46 2.24
N ALA A 85 -6.48 -1.65 2.29
CA ALA A 85 -6.44 -0.21 2.04
C ALA A 85 -7.44 0.55 2.93
N LEU A 86 -7.08 1.78 3.29
CA LEU A 86 -8.00 2.79 3.78
C LEU A 86 -8.69 3.42 2.55
N LEU A 87 -10.02 3.31 2.46
CA LEU A 87 -10.80 3.87 1.37
C LEU A 87 -10.71 5.41 1.36
N PRO A 88 -10.98 6.07 0.21
CA PRO A 88 -10.88 7.52 0.09
C PRO A 88 -11.70 8.26 1.13
N ILE A 89 -11.08 9.23 1.78
CA ILE A 89 -11.73 10.02 2.81
C ILE A 89 -12.42 11.20 2.15
N ASN A 90 -13.74 11.27 2.30
CA ASN A 90 -14.54 12.34 1.74
C ASN A 90 -14.57 13.55 2.69
N LEU A 91 -13.92 14.65 2.27
CA LEU A 91 -13.90 15.94 2.97
C LEU A 91 -14.71 17.01 2.23
N SER A 92 -15.63 16.60 1.34
CA SER A 92 -16.44 17.52 0.54
C SER A 92 -17.60 18.14 1.31
N ASP A 93 -18.02 17.55 2.43
CA ASP A 93 -18.93 18.20 3.38
C ASP A 93 -18.14 19.26 4.17
N PRO A 94 -18.54 20.54 4.18
CA PRO A 94 -17.88 21.58 4.96
C PRO A 94 -18.19 21.51 6.47
N ASN A 95 -19.24 20.80 6.91
CA ASN A 95 -19.64 20.68 8.32
C ASN A 95 -19.98 19.23 8.74
N PRO A 96 -19.07 18.26 8.52
CA PRO A 96 -19.35 16.85 8.80
C PRO A 96 -19.47 16.60 10.30
N LYS A 97 -20.51 15.86 10.71
CA LYS A 97 -20.67 15.42 12.12
C LYS A 97 -19.53 14.50 12.58
N ALA A 98 -19.03 13.68 11.65
CA ALA A 98 -17.85 12.86 11.77
C ALA A 98 -17.26 12.69 10.35
N ILE A 99 -15.94 12.63 10.24
CA ILE A 99 -15.27 12.30 8.98
C ILE A 99 -15.01 10.79 9.01
N LEU A 100 -15.68 10.06 8.13
CA LEU A 100 -15.61 8.60 8.12
C LEU A 100 -14.23 8.11 7.67
N ALA A 101 -13.76 7.04 8.31
CA ALA A 101 -12.59 6.30 7.89
C ALA A 101 -13.03 4.84 7.72
N GLU A 102 -12.96 4.34 6.48
CA GLU A 102 -13.45 3.02 6.15
C GLU A 102 -12.33 2.20 5.52
N ILE A 103 -12.13 0.97 5.97
CA ILE A 103 -11.09 0.09 5.45
C ILE A 103 -11.71 -1.02 4.61
N ILE A 104 -10.94 -1.52 3.65
CA ILE A 104 -11.19 -2.79 2.97
C ILE A 104 -9.98 -3.71 3.14
N ILE A 105 -10.24 -4.98 3.43
CA ILE A 105 -9.25 -6.05 3.52
C ILE A 105 -9.71 -7.18 2.60
N CYS A 106 -8.89 -7.59 1.65
CA CYS A 106 -9.25 -8.55 0.61
C CYS A 106 -8.27 -9.73 0.56
N GLY A 107 -8.80 -10.93 0.30
CA GLY A 107 -7.96 -12.11 0.06
C GLY A 107 -7.22 -12.58 1.31
N GLY A 108 -6.11 -13.30 1.11
CA GLY A 108 -5.41 -14.04 2.16
C GLY A 108 -5.53 -15.55 1.94
N ALA A 109 -5.46 -16.34 3.01
CA ALA A 109 -5.47 -17.80 2.91
C ALA A 109 -6.12 -18.51 4.12
N ASN A 110 -6.34 -19.81 3.99
CA ASN A 110 -6.68 -20.67 5.12
C ASN A 110 -5.56 -20.62 6.18
N PRO A 111 -5.83 -20.49 7.49
CA PRO A 111 -4.79 -20.41 8.53
C PRO A 111 -3.83 -21.61 8.55
N ARG A 112 -4.24 -22.77 8.02
CA ARG A 112 -3.40 -23.99 7.92
C ARG A 112 -2.62 -24.09 6.60
N ALA A 113 -2.71 -23.10 5.71
CA ALA A 113 -2.09 -23.17 4.39
C ALA A 113 -0.56 -23.32 4.47
N GLY A 114 0.12 -22.71 5.45
CA GLY A 114 1.56 -22.93 5.72
C GLY A 114 1.93 -24.40 5.83
N LYS A 115 1.25 -25.13 6.71
CA LYS A 115 1.43 -26.59 6.89
C LYS A 115 1.18 -27.44 5.63
N LEU A 116 0.40 -26.90 4.70
CA LEU A 116 -0.04 -27.62 3.51
C LEU A 116 0.93 -27.37 2.35
N VAL A 117 1.43 -26.14 2.18
CA VAL A 117 2.42 -25.83 1.14
C VAL A 117 3.78 -26.49 1.42
N GLU A 118 4.17 -26.66 2.68
CA GLU A 118 5.31 -27.52 3.09
C GLU A 118 5.21 -28.96 2.57
N LYS A 119 3.99 -29.44 2.29
CA LYS A 119 3.69 -30.77 1.75
C LYS A 119 3.37 -30.76 0.25
N GLY A 120 3.59 -29.62 -0.43
CA GLY A 120 3.21 -29.42 -1.83
C GLY A 120 1.70 -29.30 -2.07
N ILE A 121 0.89 -29.05 -1.03
CA ILE A 121 -0.57 -28.90 -1.13
C ILE A 121 -0.90 -27.40 -1.12
N PHE A 122 -1.13 -26.85 -2.32
CA PHE A 122 -1.53 -25.46 -2.50
C PHE A 122 -3.05 -25.35 -2.36
N VAL A 123 -3.52 -24.71 -1.29
CA VAL A 123 -4.96 -24.46 -1.08
C VAL A 123 -5.35 -23.17 -1.79
N THR A 124 -6.55 -23.14 -2.38
CA THR A 124 -7.13 -21.91 -2.95
C THR A 124 -7.12 -20.77 -1.92
N ALA A 125 -6.64 -19.61 -2.34
CA ALA A 125 -6.61 -18.39 -1.55
C ALA A 125 -8.04 -17.88 -1.27
N LEU A 126 -8.17 -16.95 -0.32
CA LEU A 126 -9.46 -16.35 -0.02
C LEU A 126 -9.92 -15.45 -1.19
N GLN A 127 -11.22 -15.50 -1.45
CA GLN A 127 -11.90 -14.69 -2.48
C GLN A 127 -12.72 -13.54 -1.87
N ASP A 128 -12.96 -13.57 -0.56
CA ASP A 128 -13.73 -12.55 0.12
C ASP A 128 -12.91 -11.30 0.45
N CYS A 129 -13.63 -10.19 0.55
CA CYS A 129 -13.19 -8.95 1.17
C CYS A 129 -14.09 -8.63 2.36
N GLY A 130 -13.51 -8.10 3.43
CA GLY A 130 -14.23 -7.43 4.51
C GLY A 130 -14.07 -5.92 4.39
N ARG A 131 -15.17 -5.18 4.46
CA ARG A 131 -15.21 -3.71 4.52
C ARG A 131 -15.85 -3.26 5.83
N ILE A 132 -15.28 -2.27 6.52
CA ILE A 132 -15.81 -1.77 7.80
C ILE A 132 -15.45 -0.30 8.04
N ASP A 133 -16.42 0.48 8.50
CA ASP A 133 -16.20 1.83 9.01
C ASP A 133 -15.53 1.72 10.40
N ILE A 134 -14.29 2.18 10.51
CA ILE A 134 -13.54 2.11 11.77
C ILE A 134 -13.92 3.27 12.71
N THR A 135 -14.66 4.28 12.26
CA THR A 135 -15.12 5.39 13.11
C THR A 135 -16.41 5.08 13.87
N ASP A 136 -17.38 4.36 13.27
CA ASP A 136 -18.60 3.95 13.97
C ASP A 136 -18.35 2.76 14.93
N PRO A 137 -18.55 2.91 16.26
CA PRO A 137 -18.41 1.83 17.23
C PRO A 137 -19.47 0.71 17.08
N LYS A 138 -20.51 0.87 16.26
CA LYS A 138 -21.52 -0.16 15.96
C LYS A 138 -21.27 -0.88 14.63
N SER A 139 -20.23 -0.49 13.88
CA SER A 139 -19.93 -1.05 12.57
C SER A 139 -19.54 -2.53 12.64
N THR A 140 -19.90 -3.27 11.59
CA THR A 140 -19.59 -4.70 11.44
C THR A 140 -19.14 -4.98 10.02
N TRP A 141 -18.31 -6.02 9.84
CA TRP A 141 -17.74 -6.38 8.55
C TRP A 141 -18.81 -6.67 7.49
N GLN A 142 -18.84 -5.84 6.46
CA GLN A 142 -19.59 -6.09 5.24
C GLN A 142 -18.75 -6.96 4.32
N LYS A 143 -19.25 -8.15 3.96
CA LYS A 143 -18.56 -9.07 3.06
C LYS A 143 -18.89 -8.79 1.61
N GLU A 144 -17.84 -8.82 0.79
CA GLU A 144 -17.92 -8.79 -0.67
C GLU A 144 -17.07 -9.92 -1.25
N MET A 145 -17.33 -10.34 -2.49
CA MET A 145 -16.53 -11.37 -3.18
C MET A 145 -15.81 -10.77 -4.37
N MET A 146 -14.50 -10.93 -4.44
CA MET A 146 -13.72 -10.65 -5.64
C MET A 146 -14.11 -11.62 -6.77
N PRO A 147 -13.97 -11.27 -8.06
CA PRO A 147 -14.18 -12.21 -9.17
C PRO A 147 -13.26 -13.44 -9.11
N THR A 148 -12.06 -13.31 -8.52
CA THR A 148 -11.08 -14.39 -8.37
C THR A 148 -10.40 -14.36 -6.99
N PRO A 149 -10.00 -15.52 -6.43
CA PRO A 149 -9.24 -15.59 -5.17
C PRO A 149 -7.85 -14.96 -5.30
N ARG A 150 -7.33 -14.40 -4.20
CA ARG A 150 -6.00 -13.73 -4.22
C ARG A 150 -5.27 -13.78 -2.87
N THR A 151 -4.01 -14.19 -2.93
CA THR A 151 -2.95 -13.95 -1.93
C THR A 151 -1.79 -13.22 -2.60
N MET A 152 -0.99 -12.44 -1.87
CA MET A 152 0.15 -11.62 -2.34
C MET A 152 -0.21 -10.60 -3.42
N GLY A 153 -1.46 -10.18 -3.51
CA GLY A 153 -1.83 -9.03 -4.34
C GLY A 153 -1.45 -7.72 -3.66
N ASP A 154 -1.66 -6.60 -4.35
CA ASP A 154 -1.59 -5.25 -3.76
C ASP A 154 -2.91 -4.51 -4.00
N LEU A 155 -3.37 -3.72 -3.02
CA LEU A 155 -4.49 -2.78 -3.14
C LEU A 155 -3.94 -1.35 -3.25
N LEU A 156 -4.16 -0.67 -4.38
CA LEU A 156 -3.68 0.70 -4.64
C LEU A 156 -4.85 1.67 -4.83
N ILE A 157 -4.95 2.70 -3.98
CA ILE A 157 -5.93 3.78 -4.18
C ILE A 157 -5.52 4.64 -5.38
N LEU A 158 -6.38 4.75 -6.38
CA LEU A 158 -6.15 5.55 -7.59
C LEU A 158 -6.58 7.02 -7.37
N PRO A 159 -6.06 7.99 -8.15
CA PRO A 159 -6.46 9.41 -8.05
C PRO A 159 -7.96 9.66 -8.28
N THR A 160 -8.68 8.74 -8.91
CA THR A 160 -10.15 8.80 -9.07
C THR A 160 -10.89 8.51 -7.76
N GLY A 161 -10.27 7.82 -6.80
CA GLY A 161 -10.92 7.21 -5.63
C GLY A 161 -11.32 5.74 -5.83
N ASP A 162 -11.19 5.20 -7.04
CA ASP A 162 -11.27 3.75 -7.24
C ASP A 162 -10.04 3.06 -6.65
N ILE A 163 -10.11 1.77 -6.35
CA ILE A 163 -8.98 0.96 -5.89
C ILE A 163 -8.59 -0.03 -6.98
N LEU A 164 -7.30 -0.12 -7.30
CA LEU A 164 -6.76 -1.13 -8.19
C LEU A 164 -6.23 -2.31 -7.37
N ILE A 165 -6.63 -3.51 -7.73
CA ILE A 165 -6.05 -4.77 -7.24
C ILE A 165 -5.15 -5.33 -8.35
N VAL A 166 -3.87 -5.55 -8.03
CA VAL A 166 -2.87 -6.17 -8.92
C VAL A 166 -2.14 -7.30 -8.18
N ASN A 167 -1.27 -8.03 -8.89
CA ASN A 167 -0.35 -9.02 -8.35
C ASN A 167 -1.03 -10.22 -7.65
N GLY A 168 -0.24 -11.14 -7.15
CA GLY A 168 -0.68 -12.29 -6.37
C GLY A 168 -0.92 -13.59 -7.11
N ALA A 169 -1.36 -14.58 -6.34
CA ALA A 169 -1.64 -15.95 -6.72
C ALA A 169 -3.08 -16.35 -6.34
N LYS A 170 -3.62 -17.36 -7.01
CA LYS A 170 -4.92 -17.96 -6.68
C LYS A 170 -4.81 -19.10 -5.67
N GLU A 171 -3.63 -19.69 -5.50
CA GLU A 171 -3.40 -20.83 -4.58
C GLU A 171 -2.08 -20.69 -3.79
N GLY A 172 -2.10 -21.12 -2.54
CA GLY A 172 -0.95 -21.09 -1.62
C GLY A 172 -0.88 -19.84 -0.75
N ILE A 173 0.35 -19.43 -0.41
CA ILE A 173 0.68 -18.29 0.49
C ILE A 173 1.97 -17.61 0.05
N ALA A 174 2.32 -16.49 0.70
CA ALA A 174 3.63 -15.87 0.60
C ALA A 174 4.75 -16.82 1.07
N GLY A 175 5.89 -16.76 0.38
CA GLY A 175 7.03 -17.65 0.61
C GLY A 175 7.61 -18.21 -0.69
N TRP A 176 8.83 -18.71 -0.63
CA TRP A 176 9.53 -19.28 -1.79
C TRP A 176 8.91 -20.62 -2.21
N ASN A 177 8.45 -20.73 -3.45
CA ASN A 177 7.73 -21.90 -3.99
C ASN A 177 6.44 -22.27 -3.24
N PHE A 178 5.89 -21.39 -2.39
CA PHE A 178 4.71 -21.64 -1.56
C PHE A 178 3.38 -21.22 -2.19
N ALA A 179 3.39 -20.82 -3.46
CA ALA A 179 2.20 -20.45 -4.21
C ALA A 179 2.23 -20.93 -5.67
N GLN A 180 1.05 -21.07 -6.25
CA GLN A 180 0.87 -21.37 -7.67
C GLN A 180 -0.41 -20.73 -8.24
N ASP A 181 -0.63 -20.95 -9.54
CA ASP A 181 -1.68 -20.31 -10.34
C ASP A 181 -1.70 -18.77 -10.20
N PRO A 182 -0.79 -18.06 -10.89
CA PRO A 182 -0.69 -16.60 -10.81
C PRO A 182 -2.02 -15.91 -11.13
N ASN A 183 -2.38 -14.89 -10.34
CA ASN A 183 -3.57 -14.09 -10.61
C ASN A 183 -3.23 -12.93 -11.55
N LEU A 184 -3.19 -13.24 -12.85
CA LEU A 184 -2.79 -12.34 -13.93
C LEU A 184 -3.79 -11.21 -14.23
N THR A 185 -5.02 -11.28 -13.73
CA THR A 185 -6.11 -10.34 -14.02
C THR A 185 -6.16 -9.23 -12.97
N PRO A 186 -5.89 -7.95 -13.29
CA PRO A 186 -6.12 -6.86 -12.36
C PRO A 186 -7.62 -6.61 -12.16
N LEU A 187 -8.03 -6.12 -11.00
CA LEU A 187 -9.40 -5.72 -10.72
C LEU A 187 -9.47 -4.23 -10.42
N LEU A 188 -10.49 -3.55 -10.94
CA LEU A 188 -10.89 -2.22 -10.47
C LEU A 188 -12.04 -2.39 -9.48
N TYR A 189 -11.88 -1.88 -8.26
CA TYR A 189 -12.91 -1.82 -7.22
C TYR A 189 -13.38 -0.37 -7.07
N ARG A 190 -14.68 -0.12 -7.26
CA ARG A 190 -15.30 1.20 -7.11
C ARG A 190 -16.10 1.24 -5.80
N PRO A 191 -15.60 1.88 -4.72
CA PRO A 191 -16.23 1.78 -3.40
C PRO A 191 -17.66 2.33 -3.34
N ASP A 192 -17.98 3.33 -4.15
CA ASP A 192 -19.27 4.02 -4.12
C ASP A 192 -20.34 3.36 -5.00
N ASN A 193 -19.96 2.36 -5.83
CA ASN A 193 -20.91 1.61 -6.65
C ASN A 193 -21.81 0.71 -5.79
N PRO A 194 -22.99 0.28 -6.30
CA PRO A 194 -23.75 -0.83 -5.75
C PRO A 194 -22.88 -2.10 -5.66
N THR A 195 -23.03 -2.91 -4.61
CA THR A 195 -22.16 -4.06 -4.31
C THR A 195 -21.95 -5.02 -5.49
N THR A 196 -22.98 -5.25 -6.30
CA THR A 196 -22.93 -6.12 -7.50
C THR A 196 -22.13 -5.55 -8.68
N GLN A 197 -21.69 -4.29 -8.59
CA GLN A 197 -21.00 -3.53 -9.64
C GLN A 197 -19.70 -2.88 -9.15
N ARG A 198 -19.21 -3.25 -7.96
CA ARG A 198 -17.97 -2.69 -7.40
C ARG A 198 -16.73 -3.20 -8.12
N PHE A 199 -16.65 -4.51 -8.38
CA PHE A 199 -15.53 -5.12 -9.08
C PHE A 199 -15.70 -5.09 -10.61
N THR A 200 -14.60 -4.83 -11.32
CA THR A 200 -14.50 -4.97 -12.78
C THR A 200 -13.15 -5.59 -13.11
N GLU A 201 -13.14 -6.71 -13.84
CA GLU A 201 -11.90 -7.30 -14.34
C GLU A 201 -11.30 -6.43 -15.45
N LEU A 202 -9.99 -6.22 -15.39
CA LEU A 202 -9.23 -5.48 -16.40
C LEU A 202 -8.38 -6.43 -17.25
N LYS A 203 -7.77 -5.91 -18.32
CA LYS A 203 -6.90 -6.70 -19.20
C LYS A 203 -5.77 -7.36 -18.40
N ALA A 204 -5.67 -8.69 -18.48
CA ALA A 204 -4.64 -9.47 -17.82
C ALA A 204 -3.22 -9.14 -18.32
N THR A 205 -2.23 -9.22 -17.42
CA THR A 205 -0.80 -9.24 -17.79
C THR A 205 -0.38 -10.65 -18.23
N THR A 206 0.77 -10.75 -18.90
CA THR A 206 1.46 -12.02 -19.19
C THR A 206 2.59 -12.32 -18.21
N ILE A 207 2.82 -11.46 -17.21
CA ILE A 207 3.90 -11.59 -16.23
C ILE A 207 3.35 -12.00 -14.85
N PRO A 208 3.74 -13.18 -14.31
CA PRO A 208 3.43 -13.57 -12.95
C PRO A 208 4.11 -12.66 -11.91
N ARG A 209 3.29 -11.98 -11.09
CA ARG A 209 3.71 -11.12 -9.98
C ARG A 209 3.26 -11.73 -8.64
N MET A 210 3.91 -12.82 -8.23
CA MET A 210 3.74 -13.57 -6.98
C MET A 210 4.53 -12.94 -5.79
N TYR A 211 5.01 -13.77 -4.85
CA TYR A 211 5.83 -13.34 -3.71
C TYR A 211 7.03 -12.47 -4.14
N GLY A 212 7.24 -11.37 -3.42
CA GLY A 212 8.28 -10.39 -3.74
C GLY A 212 7.92 -9.40 -4.87
N SER A 213 6.66 -9.35 -5.31
CA SER A 213 6.16 -8.23 -6.14
C SER A 213 6.00 -6.95 -5.32
N THR A 214 6.01 -5.81 -6.02
CA THR A 214 5.66 -4.50 -5.46
C THR A 214 4.95 -3.65 -6.51
N SER A 215 4.11 -2.71 -6.08
CA SER A 215 3.44 -1.76 -6.96
C SER A 215 3.18 -0.40 -6.31
N MET A 216 3.11 0.66 -7.11
CA MET A 216 2.92 2.03 -6.61
C MET A 216 2.27 2.94 -7.67
N VAL A 217 1.38 3.83 -7.24
CA VAL A 217 0.83 4.91 -8.09
C VAL A 217 1.88 6.02 -8.25
N LEU A 218 2.20 6.35 -9.50
CA LEU A 218 3.16 7.40 -9.85
C LEU A 218 2.50 8.79 -9.90
N PRO A 219 3.27 9.88 -9.74
CA PRO A 219 2.75 11.26 -9.86
C PRO A 219 2.11 11.58 -11.23
N ASP A 220 2.42 10.81 -12.27
CA ASP A 220 1.82 10.93 -13.60
C ASP A 220 0.54 10.11 -13.79
N GLY A 221 -0.02 9.59 -12.68
CA GLY A 221 -1.25 8.80 -12.57
C GLY A 221 -1.12 7.32 -12.96
N LYS A 222 0.01 6.88 -13.49
CA LYS A 222 0.23 5.49 -13.94
C LYS A 222 0.73 4.63 -12.80
N ILE A 223 0.73 3.32 -12.97
CA ILE A 223 1.12 2.38 -11.93
C ILE A 223 2.46 1.75 -12.29
N LEU A 224 3.41 1.81 -11.37
CA LEU A 224 4.63 1.01 -11.42
C LEU A 224 4.31 -0.38 -10.88
N VAL A 225 4.71 -1.44 -11.58
CA VAL A 225 4.63 -2.83 -11.11
C VAL A 225 5.98 -3.49 -11.32
N ALA A 226 6.58 -4.05 -10.27
CA ALA A 226 7.97 -4.50 -10.30
C ALA A 226 8.21 -5.76 -9.45
N GLY A 227 9.36 -6.40 -9.71
CA GLY A 227 9.83 -7.59 -9.03
C GLY A 227 8.97 -8.84 -9.30
N SER A 228 9.44 -9.96 -8.76
CA SER A 228 8.66 -11.07 -8.19
C SER A 228 9.43 -12.39 -8.31
N ASN A 229 8.86 -13.46 -7.74
CA ASN A 229 9.25 -14.85 -7.96
C ASN A 229 10.68 -15.07 -7.44
N THR A 230 10.89 -14.61 -6.21
CA THR A 230 12.09 -14.97 -5.46
C THR A 230 12.05 -16.48 -5.27
N ASN A 231 12.90 -17.17 -6.03
CA ASN A 231 13.43 -18.44 -5.59
C ASN A 231 14.44 -18.11 -4.47
N TYR A 232 14.95 -19.11 -3.74
CA TYR A 232 15.98 -18.89 -2.70
C TYR A 232 17.19 -18.08 -3.24
N TYR A 233 17.49 -18.23 -4.53
CA TYR A 233 18.46 -17.42 -5.29
C TYR A 233 17.81 -16.79 -6.53
N TYR A 234 18.54 -15.93 -7.23
CA TYR A 234 18.14 -15.46 -8.57
C TYR A 234 18.23 -16.60 -9.60
N ASN A 235 17.15 -17.36 -9.73
CA ASN A 235 17.05 -18.50 -10.64
C ASN A 235 16.13 -18.18 -11.82
N PHE A 236 16.67 -18.35 -13.03
CA PHE A 236 15.99 -18.05 -14.29
C PHE A 236 15.67 -19.31 -15.12
N THR A 237 16.17 -20.49 -14.72
CA THR A 237 16.17 -21.71 -15.55
C THR A 237 15.81 -22.94 -14.75
N GLY A 238 14.94 -23.80 -15.29
CA GLY A 238 14.55 -25.05 -14.62
C GLY A 238 13.61 -24.88 -13.40
N VAL A 239 13.00 -23.70 -13.25
CA VAL A 239 12.04 -23.38 -12.18
C VAL A 239 10.68 -22.98 -12.76
N LYS A 240 9.60 -23.31 -12.04
CA LYS A 240 8.21 -23.03 -12.47
C LYS A 240 7.91 -21.55 -12.62
N TYR A 241 8.47 -20.73 -11.73
CA TYR A 241 8.38 -19.27 -11.76
C TYR A 241 9.81 -18.69 -11.70
N PRO A 242 10.41 -18.36 -12.84
CA PRO A 242 11.69 -17.65 -12.89
C PRO A 242 11.63 -16.31 -12.15
N THR A 243 12.76 -15.90 -11.56
CA THR A 243 12.94 -14.56 -10.99
C THR A 243 12.55 -13.49 -11.99
N GLU A 244 11.66 -12.59 -11.57
CA GLU A 244 11.15 -11.52 -12.41
C GLU A 244 11.82 -10.18 -12.06
N LEU A 245 12.67 -9.70 -12.96
CA LEU A 245 13.39 -8.42 -12.81
C LEU A 245 12.80 -7.29 -13.67
N ARG A 246 11.86 -7.60 -14.58
CA ARG A 246 11.25 -6.59 -15.46
C ARG A 246 10.29 -5.70 -14.68
N VAL A 247 10.22 -4.45 -15.08
CA VAL A 247 9.30 -3.45 -14.53
C VAL A 247 8.24 -3.14 -15.58
N GLU A 248 6.97 -3.24 -15.20
CA GLU A 248 5.83 -2.84 -16.02
C GLU A 248 5.33 -1.45 -15.62
N LYS A 249 4.78 -0.73 -16.60
CA LYS A 249 3.99 0.47 -16.37
C LYS A 249 2.55 0.17 -16.76
N PHE A 250 1.67 0.01 -15.77
CA PHE A 250 0.25 -0.23 -15.99
C PHE A 250 -0.50 1.10 -16.14
N TYR A 251 -1.48 1.11 -17.04
CA TYR A 251 -2.27 2.28 -17.44
C TYR A 251 -3.73 2.02 -17.07
N PRO A 252 -4.22 2.54 -15.92
CA PRO A 252 -5.61 2.40 -15.50
C PRO A 252 -6.61 2.96 -16.53
N PRO A 253 -7.91 2.62 -16.47
CA PRO A 253 -8.90 3.00 -17.49
C PRO A 253 -9.02 4.51 -17.78
N TYR A 254 -8.68 5.40 -16.85
CA TYR A 254 -8.58 6.86 -17.12
C TYR A 254 -7.40 7.26 -18.04
N PHE A 255 -6.63 6.28 -18.55
CA PHE A 255 -5.69 6.44 -19.66
C PHE A 255 -6.25 6.14 -21.04
N ASP A 256 -7.51 5.71 -21.15
CA ASP A 256 -8.16 5.49 -22.45
C ASP A 256 -7.99 6.71 -23.37
N PRO A 257 -7.52 6.53 -24.63
CA PRO A 257 -7.41 7.61 -25.61
C PRO A 257 -8.70 8.42 -25.81
N LEU A 258 -9.88 7.82 -25.61
CA LEU A 258 -11.18 8.49 -25.71
C LEU A 258 -11.38 9.54 -24.60
N LEU A 259 -10.72 9.39 -23.45
CA LEU A 259 -10.79 10.30 -22.31
C LEU A 259 -9.72 11.41 -22.33
N ILE A 260 -8.97 11.56 -23.44
CA ILE A 260 -7.88 12.54 -23.54
C ILE A 260 -8.38 14.00 -23.52
N SER A 261 -9.66 14.24 -23.83
CA SER A 261 -10.35 15.53 -23.71
C SER A 261 -10.59 15.94 -22.25
N ASP A 262 -10.88 14.95 -21.41
CA ASP A 262 -11.32 15.09 -20.02
C ASP A 262 -10.16 15.13 -19.03
N ARG A 263 -8.92 14.84 -19.49
CA ARG A 263 -7.73 14.90 -18.63
C ARG A 263 -7.27 16.34 -18.37
N PRO A 264 -7.31 16.84 -17.12
CA PRO A 264 -6.83 18.18 -16.80
C PRO A 264 -5.30 18.24 -16.86
N THR A 265 -4.77 19.39 -17.28
CA THR A 265 -3.37 19.77 -17.16
C THR A 265 -3.26 20.87 -16.11
N ILE A 266 -2.71 20.57 -14.93
CA ILE A 266 -2.47 21.57 -13.88
C ILE A 266 -1.44 22.58 -14.39
N THR A 267 -1.77 23.87 -14.34
CA THR A 267 -0.89 24.97 -14.75
C THR A 267 -0.26 25.71 -13.57
N SER A 268 -0.82 25.58 -12.37
CA SER A 268 -0.25 26.17 -11.17
C SER A 268 1.13 25.60 -10.83
N ASN A 269 2.12 26.48 -10.70
CA ASN A 269 3.45 26.10 -10.22
C ASN A 269 3.44 25.91 -8.70
N TYR A 270 3.61 24.66 -8.25
CA TYR A 270 3.71 24.28 -6.82
C TYR A 270 5.13 23.91 -6.36
N LYS A 271 6.15 24.07 -7.21
CA LYS A 271 7.53 23.67 -6.87
C LYS A 271 8.03 24.45 -5.65
N GLY A 272 8.34 23.72 -4.57
CA GLY A 272 8.82 24.31 -3.30
C GLY A 272 7.76 25.05 -2.48
N LYS A 273 6.48 24.99 -2.84
CA LYS A 273 5.39 25.57 -2.04
C LYS A 273 5.00 24.60 -0.92
N MET A 274 4.99 25.10 0.32
CA MET A 274 4.45 24.39 1.48
C MET A 274 3.06 24.93 1.82
N VAL A 275 2.13 24.04 2.15
CA VAL A 275 0.77 24.38 2.57
C VAL A 275 0.61 23.92 4.02
N LYS A 276 0.07 24.78 4.88
CA LYS A 276 -0.22 24.44 6.28
C LYS A 276 -1.56 23.73 6.39
N TYR A 277 -1.74 22.94 7.44
CA TYR A 277 -3.05 22.38 7.79
C TYR A 277 -4.12 23.48 7.87
N LYS A 278 -5.32 23.22 7.33
CA LYS A 278 -6.42 24.19 7.11
C LYS A 278 -6.06 25.39 6.20
N GLY A 279 -4.93 25.35 5.50
CA GLY A 279 -4.60 26.29 4.43
C GLY A 279 -5.38 25.99 3.16
N TYR A 280 -5.65 27.03 2.38
CA TYR A 280 -6.29 26.92 1.06
C TYR A 280 -5.23 26.71 -0.03
N ILE A 281 -5.60 25.98 -1.08
CA ILE A 281 -4.81 25.89 -2.31
C ILE A 281 -5.67 26.32 -3.51
N VAL A 282 -5.07 27.02 -4.46
CA VAL A 282 -5.74 27.45 -5.69
C VAL A 282 -5.12 26.69 -6.86
N VAL A 283 -5.79 25.63 -7.32
CA VAL A 283 -5.30 24.79 -8.42
C VAL A 283 -5.97 25.28 -9.72
N GLU A 284 -5.15 25.92 -10.55
CA GLU A 284 -5.49 26.28 -11.92
C GLU A 284 -5.15 25.10 -12.83
N PHE A 285 -6.06 24.79 -13.75
CA PHE A 285 -5.86 23.74 -14.73
C PHE A 285 -6.50 24.09 -16.07
N LYS A 286 -6.03 23.43 -17.13
CA LYS A 286 -6.61 23.49 -18.47
C LYS A 286 -7.21 22.14 -18.83
N LEU A 287 -8.40 22.17 -19.42
CA LEU A 287 -9.03 21.04 -20.09
C LEU A 287 -9.11 21.31 -21.58
N LYS A 288 -9.18 20.25 -22.40
CA LYS A 288 -9.46 20.38 -23.84
C LYS A 288 -10.95 20.42 -24.15
N LYS A 289 -11.77 19.91 -23.22
CA LYS A 289 -13.23 19.95 -23.25
C LYS A 289 -13.72 21.40 -23.14
N ALA A 290 -14.71 21.78 -23.95
CA ALA A 290 -15.25 23.14 -23.98
C ALA A 290 -16.15 23.46 -22.77
N GLU A 291 -16.93 22.46 -22.32
CA GLU A 291 -17.84 22.58 -21.18
C GLU A 291 -17.63 21.43 -20.20
N VAL A 292 -17.72 21.72 -18.91
CA VAL A 292 -17.44 20.81 -17.80
C VAL A 292 -18.43 21.15 -16.69
N ASP A 293 -19.18 20.17 -16.19
CA ASP A 293 -20.03 20.39 -15.03
C ASP A 293 -19.17 20.51 -13.77
N GLN A 294 -19.55 21.39 -12.84
CA GLN A 294 -18.82 21.51 -11.59
C GLN A 294 -18.89 20.23 -10.75
N SER A 295 -19.96 19.44 -10.89
CA SER A 295 -20.14 18.14 -10.23
C SER A 295 -19.11 17.11 -10.71
N ASP A 296 -18.79 17.06 -12.00
CA ASP A 296 -17.77 16.16 -12.61
C ASP A 296 -16.35 16.37 -12.06
N LEU A 297 -16.02 17.59 -11.62
CA LEU A 297 -14.68 17.93 -11.15
C LEU A 297 -14.40 17.35 -9.75
N LYS A 298 -13.35 16.53 -9.63
CA LYS A 298 -12.85 16.02 -8.34
C LYS A 298 -11.41 16.49 -8.14
N VAL A 299 -11.09 16.98 -6.95
CA VAL A 299 -9.70 17.23 -6.54
C VAL A 299 -9.38 16.39 -5.32
N THR A 300 -8.26 15.69 -5.42
CA THR A 300 -7.79 14.73 -4.43
C THR A 300 -6.36 15.05 -4.05
N MET A 301 -6.06 14.95 -2.76
CA MET A 301 -4.69 14.93 -2.25
C MET A 301 -4.30 13.49 -1.99
N TYR A 302 -3.11 13.09 -2.45
CA TYR A 302 -2.68 11.69 -2.42
C TYR A 302 -1.32 11.53 -1.77
N SER A 303 -1.27 10.71 -0.71
CA SER A 303 -0.04 10.11 -0.20
C SER A 303 0.17 8.79 -0.94
N PRO A 304 1.28 8.61 -1.69
CA PRO A 304 1.57 7.34 -2.36
C PRO A 304 2.00 6.26 -1.35
N PRO A 305 1.73 4.98 -1.63
CA PRO A 305 2.15 3.89 -0.77
C PRO A 305 3.64 3.59 -0.91
N PHE A 306 4.17 2.89 0.08
CA PHE A 306 5.18 1.88 -0.15
C PHE A 306 4.56 0.50 -0.06
N THR A 307 4.98 -0.41 -0.92
CA THR A 307 4.31 -1.71 -1.07
C THR A 307 5.30 -2.86 -0.92
N THR A 308 5.03 -3.76 0.00
CA THR A 308 5.77 -5.02 0.17
C THR A 308 4.90 -6.07 0.85
N HIS A 309 5.20 -7.36 0.63
CA HIS A 309 4.53 -8.49 1.30
C HIS A 309 2.98 -8.49 1.18
N GLY A 310 2.45 -7.89 0.12
CA GLY A 310 1.02 -7.77 -0.18
C GLY A 310 0.30 -6.59 0.48
N PHE A 311 1.03 -5.70 1.17
CA PHE A 311 0.46 -4.52 1.80
C PHE A 311 1.09 -3.24 1.24
N SER A 312 0.23 -2.28 0.90
CA SER A 312 0.57 -0.95 0.41
C SER A 312 0.42 0.07 1.55
N MET A 313 1.44 0.15 2.42
CA MET A 313 1.51 0.98 3.62
C MET A 313 1.47 2.48 3.28
N GLY A 314 0.88 3.29 4.16
CA GLY A 314 1.02 4.76 4.16
C GLY A 314 0.26 5.51 3.07
N GLN A 315 -0.42 4.82 2.14
CA GLN A 315 -1.30 5.48 1.18
C GLN A 315 -2.53 6.10 1.84
N ARG A 316 -2.94 7.24 1.31
CA ARG A 316 -4.16 7.94 1.71
C ARG A 316 -4.63 8.82 0.57
N LEU A 317 -5.93 8.84 0.30
CA LEU A 317 -6.55 9.76 -0.64
C LEU A 317 -7.60 10.58 0.09
N ASP A 318 -7.36 11.88 0.22
CA ASP A 318 -8.33 12.83 0.77
C ASP A 318 -9.02 13.55 -0.39
N ILE A 319 -10.36 13.52 -0.44
CA ILE A 319 -11.19 14.16 -1.47
C ILE A 319 -11.64 15.52 -0.91
N GLY A 320 -11.13 16.62 -1.48
CA GLY A 320 -11.34 17.95 -0.93
C GLY A 320 -12.70 18.59 -1.27
N HIS A 321 -13.10 19.57 -0.46
CA HIS A 321 -14.15 20.51 -0.83
C HIS A 321 -13.68 21.44 -1.96
N LYS A 322 -14.61 21.82 -2.86
CA LYS A 322 -14.33 22.57 -4.10
C LYS A 322 -15.24 23.79 -4.22
N GLU A 323 -14.64 24.95 -4.48
CA GLU A 323 -15.32 26.12 -5.00
C GLU A 323 -14.76 26.43 -6.40
N VAL A 324 -15.60 26.31 -7.44
CA VAL A 324 -15.15 26.45 -8.83
C VAL A 324 -15.65 27.78 -9.42
N GLY A 325 -14.71 28.68 -9.71
CA GLY A 325 -14.99 29.93 -10.40
C GLY A 325 -15.12 29.75 -11.91
N LYS A 326 -15.94 30.58 -12.57
CA LYS A 326 -16.25 30.48 -14.02
C LYS A 326 -15.12 30.96 -14.96
N TYR A 327 -13.86 30.70 -14.61
CA TYR A 327 -12.64 30.90 -15.42
C TYR A 327 -11.51 29.92 -15.04
N GLY A 328 -11.78 28.63 -14.88
CA GLY A 328 -10.74 27.60 -14.68
C GLY A 328 -9.94 27.69 -13.36
N ILE A 329 -10.39 28.53 -12.42
CA ILE A 329 -9.80 28.73 -11.10
C ILE A 329 -10.67 27.95 -10.10
N GLY A 330 -10.12 26.86 -9.57
CA GLY A 330 -10.68 26.19 -8.41
C GLY A 330 -9.99 26.69 -7.13
N ILE A 331 -10.78 27.15 -6.17
CA ILE A 331 -10.34 27.36 -4.80
C ILE A 331 -10.68 26.08 -4.03
N PHE A 332 -9.68 25.49 -3.38
CA PHE A 332 -9.83 24.22 -2.67
C PHE A 332 -9.56 24.40 -1.18
N SER A 333 -10.51 23.98 -0.38
CA SER A 333 -10.45 23.92 1.08
C SER A 333 -10.28 22.46 1.53
N GLY A 334 -9.03 22.01 1.58
CA GLY A 334 -8.66 20.72 2.19
C GLY A 334 -8.67 20.82 3.72
N GLY A 335 -9.86 20.82 4.32
CA GLY A 335 -10.09 21.24 5.71
C GLY A 335 -10.61 20.16 6.67
N GLY A 336 -10.22 18.88 6.54
CA GLY A 336 -10.77 17.80 7.37
C GLY A 336 -9.73 16.83 7.95
N CYS A 337 -9.85 16.57 9.26
CA CYS A 337 -9.14 15.57 10.06
C CYS A 337 -7.61 15.47 9.96
N GLY A 338 -6.96 16.41 10.67
CA GLY A 338 -5.76 16.14 11.47
C GLY A 338 -5.90 16.73 12.88
N ALA A 339 -6.42 15.96 13.83
CA ALA A 339 -6.36 16.23 15.28
C ALA A 339 -5.50 15.13 15.93
N ALA A 340 -4.70 15.30 16.99
CA ALA A 340 -4.26 16.46 17.78
C ALA A 340 -3.09 16.00 18.70
N ILE A 341 -2.03 16.75 19.06
CA ILE A 341 -1.56 18.14 18.80
C ILE A 341 -0.01 18.12 18.83
N GLY A 342 0.67 18.90 17.98
CA GLY A 342 2.14 19.07 18.00
C GLY A 342 2.66 19.73 16.72
N ARG A 343 3.74 20.53 16.79
CA ARG A 343 4.25 21.27 15.61
C ARG A 343 4.91 20.32 14.59
N ASP A 344 4.69 20.66 13.32
CA ASP A 344 5.13 19.99 12.08
C ASP A 344 4.55 18.59 11.83
N CYS A 345 3.58 18.54 10.93
CA CYS A 345 3.10 17.31 10.28
C CYS A 345 4.07 16.88 9.17
N SER A 346 5.07 16.09 9.53
CA SER A 346 5.83 15.26 8.60
C SER A 346 5.30 13.82 8.70
N SER A 347 4.84 13.25 7.58
CA SER A 347 4.31 11.89 7.53
C SER A 347 5.40 10.84 7.80
N GLY A 348 5.34 10.18 8.95
CA GLY A 348 5.79 8.80 9.15
C GLY A 348 4.55 7.91 9.23
N PRO A 349 4.55 6.70 8.63
CA PRO A 349 5.60 5.72 8.90
C PRO A 349 6.33 5.25 7.64
N MET A 350 7.67 5.17 7.73
CA MET A 350 8.49 4.24 6.96
C MET A 350 9.93 4.24 7.48
N GLU A 351 10.25 3.20 8.22
CA GLU A 351 11.56 2.55 8.16
C GLU A 351 11.34 1.39 7.16
N MET A 352 12.02 1.51 6.01
CA MET A 352 11.84 0.87 4.69
C MET A 352 12.84 1.56 3.73
N GLU A 353 14.09 1.62 4.20
CA GLU A 353 14.75 2.91 4.47
C GLU A 353 15.42 3.48 3.21
N SER A 354 15.85 2.61 2.31
CA SER A 354 16.57 3.00 1.09
C SER A 354 15.71 3.87 0.16
N ALA A 355 14.39 3.70 0.17
CA ALA A 355 13.47 4.48 -0.66
C ALA A 355 13.39 5.96 -0.21
N TYR A 356 13.41 6.20 1.11
CA TYR A 356 13.34 7.54 1.67
C TYR A 356 14.66 8.32 1.45
N VAL A 357 15.81 7.67 1.66
CA VAL A 357 17.13 8.29 1.45
C VAL A 357 17.34 8.65 -0.04
N ALA A 358 17.01 7.74 -0.96
CA ALA A 358 17.16 8.00 -2.39
C ALA A 358 16.26 9.15 -2.88
N LEU A 359 15.04 9.26 -2.36
CA LEU A 359 14.09 10.31 -2.75
C LEU A 359 14.55 11.70 -2.26
N ILE A 360 15.07 11.80 -1.03
CA ILE A 360 15.59 13.06 -0.48
C ILE A 360 16.80 13.55 -1.27
N CYS A 361 17.76 12.67 -1.57
CA CYS A 361 18.96 13.05 -2.30
C CYS A 361 18.68 13.45 -3.76
N LEU A 362 17.71 12.79 -4.41
CA LEU A 362 17.20 13.19 -5.73
C LEU A 362 16.51 14.57 -5.69
N GLN A 363 15.75 14.88 -4.64
CA GLN A 363 15.10 16.19 -4.48
C GLN A 363 16.10 17.32 -4.20
N GLN A 364 17.14 17.07 -3.40
CA GLN A 364 18.15 18.07 -3.01
C GLN A 364 19.30 18.23 -4.01
N ARG A 365 19.37 17.40 -5.06
CA ARG A 365 20.50 17.33 -6.02
C ARG A 365 21.86 17.04 -5.36
N VAL A 366 21.86 16.30 -4.26
CA VAL A 366 23.07 15.90 -3.53
C VAL A 366 23.39 14.44 -3.86
N PRO A 367 24.62 14.09 -4.31
CA PRO A 367 25.00 12.70 -4.53
C PRO A 367 25.10 11.94 -3.19
N PHE A 368 24.77 10.64 -3.20
CA PHE A 368 24.63 9.83 -2.00
C PHE A 368 25.02 8.36 -2.22
N ILE A 369 25.25 7.63 -1.14
CA ILE A 369 25.47 6.17 -1.09
C ILE A 369 24.69 5.62 0.12
N VAL A 370 24.12 4.41 -0.01
CA VAL A 370 23.36 3.73 1.06
C VAL A 370 23.97 2.34 1.32
N ILE A 371 24.06 1.94 2.59
CA ILE A 371 24.51 0.62 3.07
C ILE A 371 23.53 0.15 4.17
N ARG A 372 23.31 -1.17 4.35
CA ARG A 372 22.13 -1.77 5.02
C ARG A 372 22.45 -2.63 6.27
N ALA A 373 21.39 -3.11 6.95
CA ALA A 373 21.31 -4.36 7.73
C ALA A 373 20.20 -5.29 7.12
N VAL A 374 20.03 -6.58 7.52
CA VAL A 374 19.35 -7.62 6.68
C VAL A 374 17.94 -8.05 7.12
N SER A 375 17.20 -8.60 6.15
CA SER A 375 16.00 -9.44 6.30
C SER A 375 16.18 -10.64 7.24
N ASP A 376 15.04 -11.06 7.78
CA ASP A 376 14.71 -12.30 8.50
C ASP A 376 15.30 -13.62 7.95
N LEU A 377 15.75 -13.66 6.70
CA LEU A 377 16.27 -14.87 6.03
C LEU A 377 17.79 -14.87 5.81
N ALA A 378 18.53 -13.92 6.41
CA ALA A 378 19.99 -13.94 6.40
C ALA A 378 20.56 -15.10 7.23
N GLY A 379 21.07 -16.14 6.56
CA GLY A 379 21.78 -17.25 7.21
C GLY A 379 20.95 -18.48 7.54
N ILE A 380 19.68 -18.57 7.14
CA ILE A 380 18.87 -19.78 7.32
C ILE A 380 19.30 -20.87 6.33
N GLY A 381 20.33 -21.64 6.71
CA GLY A 381 20.86 -22.76 5.94
C GLY A 381 22.18 -23.37 6.43
N GLY A 382 22.94 -22.66 7.29
CA GLY A 382 24.19 -23.13 7.88
C GLY A 382 24.05 -23.58 9.35
N ALA A 383 24.98 -24.40 9.83
CA ALA A 383 25.02 -24.86 11.23
C ALA A 383 25.68 -23.87 12.20
N ASP A 384 26.27 -22.79 11.68
CA ASP A 384 27.00 -21.77 12.43
C ASP A 384 26.26 -20.42 12.43
N SER A 385 26.50 -19.61 13.46
CA SER A 385 25.68 -18.45 13.78
C SER A 385 25.85 -17.26 12.83
N ASN A 386 24.73 -16.84 12.23
CA ASN A 386 24.44 -15.46 11.78
C ASN A 386 25.44 -14.82 10.80
N GLU A 387 25.39 -15.24 9.52
CA GLU A 387 26.25 -14.74 8.43
C GLU A 387 25.94 -13.30 7.94
N ALA A 388 25.03 -12.58 8.60
CA ALA A 388 24.53 -11.27 8.17
C ALA A 388 25.64 -10.25 7.88
N ASP A 389 26.66 -10.17 8.75
CA ASP A 389 27.77 -9.22 8.63
C ASP A 389 28.59 -9.41 7.33
N THR A 390 28.71 -10.66 6.87
CA THR A 390 29.43 -10.99 5.62
C THR A 390 28.58 -10.66 4.39
N PHE A 391 27.29 -11.00 4.42
CA PHE A 391 26.39 -10.83 3.27
C PHE A 391 26.09 -9.37 2.95
N LEU A 392 26.08 -8.49 3.95
CA LEU A 392 25.72 -7.07 3.80
C LEU A 392 26.60 -6.30 2.84
N THR A 393 27.92 -6.47 2.95
CA THR A 393 28.88 -5.79 2.07
C THR A 393 28.71 -6.21 0.61
N LEU A 394 28.41 -7.49 0.37
CA LEU A 394 28.22 -8.04 -0.98
C LEU A 394 26.87 -7.60 -1.59
N ALA A 395 25.78 -7.69 -0.84
CA ALA A 395 24.45 -7.27 -1.28
C ALA A 395 24.41 -5.77 -1.60
N SER A 396 25.08 -4.94 -0.80
CA SER A 396 25.23 -3.50 -1.04
C SER A 396 25.98 -3.21 -2.34
N LYS A 397 27.17 -3.79 -2.53
CA LYS A 397 28.00 -3.60 -3.74
C LYS A 397 27.24 -4.03 -5.00
N ASN A 398 26.62 -5.20 -5.01
CA ASN A 398 25.89 -5.70 -6.17
C ASN A 398 24.67 -4.82 -6.52
N SER A 399 23.97 -4.30 -5.51
CA SER A 399 22.83 -3.40 -5.73
C SER A 399 23.25 -2.06 -6.34
N VAL A 400 24.36 -1.47 -5.87
CA VAL A 400 24.92 -0.24 -6.44
C VAL A 400 25.36 -0.47 -7.89
N THR A 401 26.06 -1.59 -8.17
CA THR A 401 26.48 -1.95 -9.54
C THR A 401 25.28 -2.10 -10.49
N ALA A 402 24.21 -2.78 -10.06
CA ALA A 402 23.00 -2.95 -10.86
C ALA A 402 22.30 -1.61 -11.18
N VAL A 403 22.21 -0.69 -10.20
CA VAL A 403 21.66 0.65 -10.42
C VAL A 403 22.51 1.45 -11.40
N LEU A 404 23.83 1.42 -11.27
CA LEU A 404 24.75 2.13 -12.18
C LEU A 404 24.63 1.62 -13.63
N GLU A 405 24.50 0.31 -13.83
CA GLU A 405 24.40 -0.26 -15.18
C GLU A 405 23.02 -0.01 -15.82
N PHE A 406 21.95 -0.07 -15.01
CA PHE A 406 20.59 0.29 -15.46
C PHE A 406 20.49 1.76 -15.92
N VAL A 407 21.15 2.68 -15.20
CA VAL A 407 21.22 4.11 -15.57
C VAL A 407 21.95 4.34 -16.90
N LYS A 408 23.00 3.56 -17.21
CA LYS A 408 23.69 3.62 -18.51
C LYS A 408 22.78 3.19 -19.66
N GLN A 409 22.00 2.12 -19.48
CA GLN A 409 21.11 1.62 -20.53
C GLN A 409 19.91 2.58 -20.77
N LEU A 410 19.33 3.14 -19.71
CA LEU A 410 18.30 4.18 -19.81
C LEU A 410 18.76 5.44 -20.56
N SER A 411 20.03 5.82 -20.46
CA SER A 411 20.57 7.01 -21.14
C SER A 411 20.99 6.78 -22.59
N ALA A 412 21.21 5.52 -23.00
CA ALA A 412 21.46 5.12 -24.39
C ALA A 412 20.18 4.95 -25.24
N SER A 413 18.99 5.02 -24.63
CA SER A 413 17.69 4.71 -25.26
C SER A 413 16.93 5.96 -25.75
N LYS A 414 17.64 6.92 -26.34
CA LYS A 414 17.09 8.18 -26.89
C LYS A 414 16.99 8.18 -28.40
#